data_AF-L5MII9-F1
#
_entry.id   AF-L5MII9-F1
#
_cell.length_a   1.000
_cell.length_b   1.000
_cell.length_c   1.000
_cell.angle_alpha   90.00
_cell.angle_beta   90.00
_cell.angle_gamma   90.00
#
_symmetry.space_group_name_H-M   'P 1'
#
loop_
_entity.id
_entity.type
_entity.pdbx_description
1 polymer ?
#
loop_
_entity_poly.entity_id
_entity_poly.type
_entity_poly.pdbx_seq_one_letter_code
_entity_poly.pdbx_strand_id
1 'polypeptide(L)' 'MNFSLIINHMARFAAEATQQQTASQYFVFLIITEDVITDLDMTRQAIINATKLPMSIIIEWAAPTSRP' A
#
# COMPACT_ATOMS: atom_id res chain seq x y z
N MET A 1 -3.52 -6.93 11.58
CA MET A 1 -4.05 -6.16 10.43
C MET A 1 -3.72 -6.92 9.16
N ASN A 2 -4.61 -6.97 8.15
CA ASN A 2 -4.31 -7.61 6.87
C ASN A 2 -3.91 -6.53 5.86
N PHE A 3 -2.61 -6.30 5.70
CA PHE A 3 -2.10 -5.23 4.83
C PHE A 3 -2.36 -5.55 3.37
N SER A 4 -2.43 -6.84 3.00
CA SER A 4 -2.67 -7.24 1.63
C SER A 4 -4.01 -6.74 1.08
N LEU A 5 -5.07 -6.73 1.90
CA LEU A 5 -6.39 -6.21 1.49
C LEU A 5 -6.34 -4.72 1.17
N ILE A 6 -5.64 -3.95 1.99
CA ILE A 6 -5.56 -2.50 1.85
C ILE A 6 -4.72 -2.13 0.63
N ILE A 7 -3.57 -2.78 0.44
CA ILE A 7 -2.72 -2.58 -0.75
C ILE A 7 -3.49 -2.94 -2.01
N ASN A 8 -4.20 -4.08 -2.03
CA ASN A 8 -5.00 -4.49 -3.19
C ASN A 8 -6.15 -3.53 -3.48
N HIS A 9 -6.78 -2.95 -2.45
CA HIS A 9 -7.83 -1.95 -2.64
C HIS A 9 -7.28 -0.67 -3.30
N MET A 10 -6.14 -0.17 -2.81
CA MET A 10 -5.47 1.01 -3.40
C MET A 10 -4.97 0.74 -4.82
N ALA A 11 -4.43 -0.45 -5.07
CA ALA A 11 -3.99 -0.87 -6.39
C ALA A 11 -5.13 -0.84 -7.43
N ARG A 12 -6.38 -1.10 -7.04
CA ARG A 12 -7.53 -1.00 -7.96
C ARG A 12 -7.75 0.44 -8.43
N PHE A 13 -7.69 1.42 -7.53
CA PHE A 13 -7.83 2.83 -7.90
C PHE A 13 -6.69 3.30 -8.81
N ALA A 14 -5.44 2.91 -8.50
CA ALA A 14 -4.30 3.22 -9.36
C ALA A 14 -4.42 2.54 -10.75
N ALA A 15 -4.96 1.32 -10.81
CA ALA A 15 -5.23 0.63 -12.07
C ALA A 15 -6.34 1.31 -12.89
N GLU A 16 -7.45 1.69 -12.25
CA GLU A 16 -8.54 2.42 -12.91
C GLU A 16 -8.05 3.76 -13.48
N ALA A 17 -7.21 4.48 -12.73
CA ALA A 17 -6.62 5.73 -13.18
C ALA A 17 -5.70 5.58 -14.40
N THR A 18 -5.07 4.42 -14.60
CA THR A 18 -4.26 4.16 -15.81
C THR A 18 -5.10 4.02 -17.08
N GLN A 19 -6.40 3.71 -16.94
CA GLN A 19 -7.32 3.57 -18.07
C GLN A 19 -7.98 4.90 -18.46
N GLN A 20 -7.84 5.93 -17.64
CA GLN A 20 -8.38 7.26 -17.93
C GLN A 20 -7.48 7.96 -18.97
N GLN A 21 -8.09 8.61 -19.96
CA GLN A 21 -7.39 9.32 -21.05
C GLN A 21 -6.77 10.66 -20.62
N THR A 22 -6.94 11.04 -19.36
CA THR A 22 -6.30 12.20 -18.73
C THR A 22 -4.90 11.83 -18.21
N ALA A 23 -4.01 12.82 -18.05
CA ALA A 23 -2.63 12.63 -17.60
C ALA A 23 -2.50 11.57 -16.47
N SER A 24 -1.48 10.71 -16.57
CA SER A 24 -1.24 9.58 -15.66
C SER A 24 -1.28 10.05 -14.19
N GLN A 25 -2.33 9.67 -13.47
CA GLN A 25 -2.42 9.95 -12.04
C GLN A 25 -1.44 9.05 -11.29
N TYR A 26 -0.60 9.65 -10.46
CA TYR A 26 0.38 8.95 -9.64
C TYR A 26 -0.09 8.92 -8.18
N PHE A 27 -0.12 7.74 -7.57
CA PHE A 27 -0.62 7.56 -6.21
C PHE A 27 0.53 7.33 -5.23
N VAL A 28 0.47 7.99 -4.07
CA VAL A 28 1.37 7.69 -2.95
C VAL A 28 0.55 7.13 -1.82
N PHE A 29 0.84 5.91 -1.41
CA PHE A 29 0.18 5.25 -0.30
C PHE A 29 1.11 5.17 0.91
N LEU A 30 0.75 5.88 1.99
CA LEU A 30 1.48 5.91 3.25
C LEU A 30 0.77 5.05 4.29
N ILE A 31 1.47 4.07 4.82
CA ILE A 31 1.02 3.18 5.90
C ILE A 31 1.84 3.51 7.13
N ILE A 32 1.18 4.01 8.18
CA ILE A 32 1.79 4.22 9.51
C ILE A 32 1.11 3.23 10.46
N THR A 33 1.89 2.35 11.08
CA THR A 33 1.34 1.33 11.98
C THR A 33 2.29 1.05 13.14
N GLU A 34 1.72 0.83 14.32
CA GLU A 34 2.42 0.27 15.49
C GLU A 34 2.28 -1.27 15.55
N ASP A 35 1.47 -1.86 14.66
CA ASP A 35 1.15 -3.29 14.64
C ASP A 35 2.08 -4.08 13.73
N VAL A 36 2.43 -5.30 14.16
CA VAL A 36 3.19 -6.27 13.35
C VAL A 36 2.39 -6.70 12.12
N ILE A 37 3.07 -6.78 10.97
CA ILE A 37 2.51 -7.38 9.75
C ILE A 37 2.40 -8.89 9.96
N THR A 38 1.17 -9.36 10.21
CA THR A 38 0.89 -10.78 10.47
C THR A 38 0.70 -11.61 9.20
N ASP A 39 0.42 -10.97 8.06
CA ASP A 39 0.12 -11.60 6.77
C ASP A 39 1.21 -11.31 5.72
N LEU A 40 2.47 -11.56 6.08
CA LEU A 40 3.63 -11.15 5.27
C LEU A 40 3.61 -11.71 3.85
N ASP A 41 3.24 -12.98 3.66
CA ASP A 41 3.20 -13.61 2.32
C ASP A 41 2.16 -12.96 1.40
N MET A 42 0.95 -12.72 1.93
CA MET A 42 -0.11 -12.04 1.17
C MET A 42 0.26 -10.58 0.90
N THR A 43 0.84 -9.91 1.89
CA THR A 43 1.29 -8.52 1.78
C THR A 43 2.38 -8.38 0.72
N ARG A 44 3.36 -9.30 0.71
CA ARG A 44 4.40 -9.37 -0.32
C ARG A 44 3.80 -9.52 -1.70
N GLN A 45 2.83 -10.43 -1.87
CA GLN A 45 2.19 -10.63 -3.18
C GLN A 45 1.41 -9.39 -3.62
N ALA A 46 0.72 -8.71 -2.70
CA ALA A 46 0.02 -7.47 -2.99
C ALA A 46 0.99 -6.35 -3.44
N ILE A 47 2.14 -6.22 -2.76
CA ILE A 47 3.20 -5.27 -3.15
C ILE A 47 3.72 -5.59 -4.56
N ILE A 48 4.07 -6.85 -4.84
CA ILE A 48 4.55 -7.29 -6.16
C ILE A 48 3.53 -6.98 -7.26
N ASN A 49 2.23 -7.14 -6.98
CA ASN A 49 1.19 -6.80 -7.95
C ASN A 49 1.09 -5.29 -8.17
N ALA A 50 1.24 -4.49 -7.11
CA ALA A 50 1.18 -3.04 -7.16
C ALA A 50 2.36 -2.38 -7.89
N THR A 51 3.54 -3.02 -7.99
CA THR A 51 4.70 -2.45 -8.70
C THR A 51 4.46 -2.23 -10.20
N LYS A 52 3.40 -2.79 -10.76
CA LYS A 52 3.00 -2.60 -12.17
C LYS A 52 2.17 -1.34 -12.40
N LEU A 53 1.83 -0.62 -11.32
CA LEU A 53 0.94 0.53 -11.33
C LEU A 53 1.74 1.81 -11.06
N PRO A 54 1.23 2.98 -11.48
CA PRO A 54 1.86 4.27 -11.20
C PRO A 54 1.60 4.66 -9.73
N MET A 55 2.23 3.93 -8.80
CA MET A 55 2.11 4.21 -7.38
C MET A 55 3.37 3.90 -6.57
N SER A 56 3.54 4.61 -5.46
CA SER A 56 4.52 4.34 -4.42
C SER A 56 3.83 3.86 -3.14
N ILE A 57 4.47 2.93 -2.43
CA ILE A 57 4.04 2.48 -1.10
C ILE A 57 5.15 2.81 -0.10
N ILE A 58 4.80 3.54 0.95
CA ILE A 58 5.68 3.88 2.06
C ILE A 58 5.13 3.20 3.31
N ILE A 59 5.93 2.40 3.98
CA ILE A 59 5.57 1.73 5.23
C ILE A 59 6.47 2.30 6.32
N GLU A 60 5.86 3.00 7.27
CA GLU A 60 6.51 3.53 8.46
C GLU A 60 6.03 2.77 9.68
N TRP A 61 6.98 2.20 10.41
CA TRP A 61 6.73 1.60 11.71
C TRP A 61 6.73 2.71 12.76
N ALA A 62 5.57 3.01 13.33
CA ALA A 62 5.48 3.90 14.47
C ALA A 62 5.99 3.15 15.71
N ALA A 63 7.02 3.68 16.36
CA ALA A 63 7.42 3.17 17.66
C ALA A 63 6.28 3.43 18.67
N PRO A 64 5.96 2.47 19.57
CA PRO A 64 4.92 2.67 20.57
C PRO A 64 5.17 3.97 21.32
N THR A 65 4.19 4.87 21.30
CA THR A 65 4.26 6.17 21.99
C THR A 65 4.31 6.02 23.52
N SER A 66 4.13 4.81 24.05
CA SER A 66 4.33 4.43 25.44
C SER A 66 5.70 3.78 25.68
N ARG A 67 6.77 4.58 25.61
CA ARG A 67 7.97 4.31 26.43
C ARG A 67 7.92 5.21 27.66
N PRO A 68 8.32 4.70 28.85
CA PRO A 68 8.06 5.34 30.14
C PRO A 68 8.62 6.76 30.25
#